data_AF-A0A259NDI9-F1
#
_entry.id   AF-A0A259NDI9-F1
#
_cell.length_a   1.000
_cell.length_b   1.000
_cell.length_c   1.000
_cell.angle_alpha   90.00
_cell.angle_beta   90.00
_cell.angle_gamma   90.00
#
_symmetry.space_group_name_H-M   'P 1'
#
loop_
_entity.id
_entity.type
_entity.pdbx_description
1 polymer ?
#
loop_
_entity_poly.entity_id
_entity_poly.type
_entity_poly.pdbx_seq_one_letter_code
_entity_poly.pdbx_strand_id
1 'polypeptide(L)' 'MSKVRVQMISNGIPAYQNDFASETDALATAERLATGAGNAQKVDHATDLARYQIKKGHVRAFTLAA' A
#
# COMPACT_ATOMS: atom_id res chain seq x y z
N MET A 1 2.60 -19.40 4.66
CA MET A 1 1.75 -18.49 3.87
C MET A 1 2.29 -17.08 4.07
N SER A 2 2.82 -16.45 3.03
CA SER A 2 3.32 -15.08 3.11
C SER A 2 2.13 -14.14 3.25
N LYS A 3 2.01 -13.45 4.39
CA LYS A 3 0.96 -12.46 4.59
C LYS A 3 1.48 -11.11 4.12
N VAL A 4 0.90 -10.54 3.06
CA VAL A 4 1.21 -9.19 2.60
C VAL A 4 0.17 -8.25 3.16
N ARG A 5 0.58 -7.11 3.73
CA ARG A 5 -0.34 -6.08 4.21
C ARG A 5 -0.34 -4.90 3.25
N VAL A 6 -1.54 -4.45 2.91
CA VAL A 6 -1.76 -3.15 2.26
C VAL A 6 -2.23 -2.17 3.31
N GLN A 7 -1.58 -1.00 3.37
CA GLN A 7 -1.95 0.08 4.28
C GLN A 7 -1.99 1.41 3.53
N MET A 8 -3.06 2.17 3.74
CA MET A 8 -3.18 3.57 3.32
C MET A 8 -3.15 4.46 4.56
N ILE A 9 -2.20 5.39 4.60
CA ILE A 9 -2.16 6.49 5.55
C ILE A 9 -2.61 7.75 4.83
N SER A 10 -3.54 8.50 5.40
CA SER A 10 -3.99 9.80 4.92
C SER A 10 -4.07 10.78 6.09
N ASN A 11 -3.43 11.94 5.95
CA ASN A 11 -3.28 12.94 7.01
C ASN A 11 -2.66 12.36 8.31
N GLY A 12 -1.74 11.41 8.18
CA GLY A 12 -1.11 10.73 9.33
C GLY A 12 -1.98 9.66 9.99
N ILE A 13 -3.20 9.42 9.51
CA ILE A 13 -4.14 8.45 10.07
C ILE A 13 -4.30 7.26 9.12
N PRO A 14 -4.33 6.01 9.63
CA PRO A 14 -4.70 4.85 8.82
C PRO A 14 -6.14 4.99 8.28
N ALA A 15 -6.27 5.10 6.96
CA ALA A 15 -7.56 5.16 6.27
C ALA A 15 -8.00 3.78 5.75
N TYR A 16 -7.03 2.91 5.48
CA TYR A 16 -7.28 1.53 5.05
C TYR A 16 -6.14 0.63 5.54
N GLN A 17 -6.49 -0.57 5.98
CA GLN A 17 -5.53 -1.64 6.24
C GLN A 17 -6.19 -2.99 5.98
N ASN A 18 -5.55 -3.84 5.18
CA ASN A 18 -6.01 -5.21 4.97
C ASN A 18 -4.85 -6.16 4.68
N ASP A 19 -5.02 -7.42 5.07
CA ASP A 19 -4.05 -8.48 4.88
C ASP A 19 -4.47 -9.38 3.71
N PHE A 20 -3.51 -9.77 2.89
CA PHE A 20 -3.71 -10.56 1.69
C PHE A 20 -2.81 -11.80 1.74
N ALA A 21 -3.35 -12.92 1.28
CA ALA A 21 -2.58 -14.16 1.10
C ALA A 21 -1.76 -14.18 -0.20
N SER A 22 -2.15 -13.35 -1.17
CA SER A 22 -1.54 -13.24 -2.49
C SER A 22 -0.89 -11.87 -2.65
N GLU A 23 0.37 -11.85 -3.07
CA GLU A 23 1.10 -10.62 -3.40
C GLU A 23 0.43 -9.86 -4.54
N THR A 24 -0.01 -10.55 -5.58
CA THR A 24 -0.68 -9.96 -6.75
C THR A 24 -1.94 -9.21 -6.33
N ASP A 25 -2.75 -9.77 -5.44
CA ASP A 25 -3.98 -9.14 -4.96
C ASP A 25 -3.70 -7.90 -4.09
N ALA A 26 -2.62 -7.98 -3.28
CA ALA A 26 -2.15 -6.87 -2.47
C ALA A 26 -1.68 -5.70 -3.35
N LEU A 27 -0.87 -5.98 -4.37
CA LEU A 27 -0.36 -4.98 -5.31
C LEU A 27 -1.49 -4.33 -6.10
N ALA A 28 -2.42 -5.12 -6.64
CA ALA A 28 -3.59 -4.62 -7.36
C ALA A 28 -4.48 -3.74 -6.46
N THR A 29 -4.63 -4.11 -5.18
CA THR A 29 -5.38 -3.29 -4.21
C THR A 29 -4.66 -2.00 -3.88
N ALA A 30 -3.33 -2.04 -3.68
CA ALA A 30 -2.54 -0.84 -3.41
C ALA A 30 -2.61 0.16 -4.58
N GLU A 31 -2.53 -0.32 -5.82
CA GLU A 31 -2.68 0.50 -7.03
C GLU A 31 -4.09 1.10 -7.16
N ARG A 32 -5.14 0.30 -6.87
CA ARG A 32 -6.53 0.79 -6.87
C ARG A 32 -6.75 1.91 -5.86
N LEU A 33 -6.23 1.75 -4.64
CA LEU A 33 -6.29 2.76 -3.59
C LEU A 33 -5.52 4.03 -3.99
N ALA A 34 -4.32 3.87 -4.57
CA ALA A 34 -3.50 4.97 -5.06
C ALA A 34 -4.22 5.75 -6.17
N THR A 35 -4.78 5.06 -7.15
CA THR A 35 -5.55 5.67 -8.25
C THR A 35 -6.78 6.41 -7.72
N GLY A 36 -7.54 5.79 -6.81
CA GLY A 36 -8.71 6.41 -6.19
C GLY A 36 -8.39 7.63 -5.32
N ALA A 37 -7.19 7.69 -4.75
CA ALA A 37 -6.76 8.84 -3.95
C ALA A 37 -6.36 10.08 -4.77
N GLY A 38 -6.15 9.93 -6.08
CA GLY A 38 -5.83 11.01 -7.02
C GLY A 38 -4.41 11.58 -6.86
N ASN A 39 -3.69 11.72 -7.97
CA ASN A 39 -2.29 12.21 -8.02
C ASN A 39 -1.31 11.37 -7.18
N ALA A 40 -1.54 10.07 -7.05
CA ALA A 40 -0.58 9.18 -6.40
C ALA A 40 0.63 8.93 -7.30
N GLN A 41 1.84 9.08 -6.77
CA GLN A 41 3.08 8.77 -7.48
C GLN A 41 3.71 7.51 -6.90
N LYS A 42 4.01 6.53 -7.74
CA LYS A 42 4.78 5.36 -7.31
C LYS A 42 6.20 5.81 -6.94
N VAL A 43 6.67 5.39 -5.78
CA VAL A 43 8.03 5.67 -5.29
C VAL A 43 8.68 4.37 -4.86
N ASP A 44 9.98 4.26 -5.09
CA ASP A 44 10.75 3.12 -4.60
C ASP A 44 11.01 3.23 -3.11
N HIS A 45 10.90 2.09 -2.42
CA HIS A 45 11.19 1.98 -0.99
C HIS A 45 11.69 0.57 -0.68
N ALA A 46 12.84 0.46 -0.01
CA ALA A 46 13.58 -0.81 0.10
C ALA A 46 12.81 -1.97 0.73
N THR A 47 11.84 -1.69 1.59
CA THR A 47 11.06 -2.70 2.33
C THR A 47 9.64 -2.90 1.81
N ASP A 48 9.17 -2.01 0.94
CA ASP A 48 7.78 -2.03 0.48
C ASP A 48 7.76 -2.68 -0.91
N LEU A 49 6.89 -3.66 -1.12
CA LEU A 49 6.67 -4.29 -2.43
C LEU A 49 6.13 -3.25 -3.44
N ALA A 50 5.33 -2.32 -2.95
CA ALA A 50 4.97 -1.11 -3.68
C ALA A 50 4.66 0.01 -2.69
N ARG A 51 5.09 1.23 -3.02
CA ARG A 51 4.67 2.44 -2.30
C ARG A 51 4.19 3.49 -3.30
N TYR A 52 3.09 4.15 -2.96
CA TYR A 52 2.52 5.27 -3.68
C TYR A 52 2.38 6.46 -2.74
N GLN A 53 3.04 7.57 -3.06
CA GLN A 53 2.94 8.82 -2.33
C GLN A 53 1.69 9.59 -2.80
N ILE A 54 0.84 10.01 -1.87
CA ILE A 54 -0.32 10.89 -2.13
C ILE A 54 -0.12 12.23 -1.40
N LYS A 55 -0.90 13.26 -1.77
CA LYS A 55 -0.72 14.65 -1.30
C LYS A 55 -0.49 14.80 0.21
N LYS A 56 -1.13 13.99 1.04
CA LYS A 56 -1.01 14.03 2.51
C LYS A 56 -0.83 12.64 3.14
N GLY A 57 -0.15 11.73 2.45
CA GLY A 57 -0.05 10.37 2.94
C GLY A 57 0.59 9.41 1.95
N HIS A 58 0.40 8.11 2.15
CA HIS A 58 0.91 7.10 1.23
C HIS A 58 0.03 5.85 1.27
N VAL A 59 0.07 5.09 0.18
CA VAL A 59 -0.37 3.70 0.13
C VAL A 59 0.88 2.84 0.04
N ARG A 60 0.96 1.76 0.83
CA ARG A 60 2.05 0.80 0.76
C ARG A 60 1.54 -0.63 0.81
N ALA A 61 2.18 -1.51 0.06
CA ALA A 61 2.08 -2.95 0.18
C ALA A 61 3.42 -3.48 0.69
N PHE A 62 3.43 -4.30 1.74
CA PHE A 62 4.65 -4.84 2.32
C PHE A 62 4.42 -6.21 2.93
N THR A 63 5.46 -7.05 2.90
CA THR A 63 5.42 -8.38 3.51
C THR A 63 5.41 -8.25 5.02
N LEU A 64 4.48 -8.91 5.70
CA LEU A 64 4.55 -9.09 7.15
C LEU A 64 5.67 -10.09 7.40
N ALA A 65 6.74 -9.66 8.08
CA ALA A 65 7.75 -10.58 8.57
C ALA A 65 7.05 -11.68 9.40
N ALA A 66 7.43 -12.93 9.15
CA ALA A 66 6.97 -14.09 9.91
C ALA A 66 7.43 -14.02 11.37
#